data_AF-A0A7Z9Q0I3-F1
#
_entry.id   AF-A0A7Z9Q0I3-F1
#
_cell.length_a   1.000
_cell.length_b   1.000
_cell.length_c   1.000
_cell.angle_alpha   90.00
_cell.angle_beta   90.00
_cell.angle_gamma   90.00
#
_symmetry.space_group_name_H-M   'P 1'
#
loop_
_entity.id
_entity.type
_entity.pdbx_description
1 polymer ?
#
loop_
_entity_poly.entity_id
_entity_poly.type
_entity_poly.pdbx_seq_one_letter_code
_entity_poly.pdbx_strand_id
1 'polypeptide(L)'
;MRVIMKISQNACPITPRTRKTPVADNIHGKEVVDTYRWLESDSPDREAWLQEQMVRSDCRLDNYPGHAEIKERLVEAFKSQNTAFQGEKQQGDGFQVQWTREAGSQYSQLKRFDEGASEPTVIFDPATWPKGETLGWKTISPDNRFLAYGRVINGMDVGLTEIMDLKSGEVVGKLEGQDAQNAPTWAEKDDKIYFSPKAGHSGLMSYDVSDRDSKQIARDFLAPYGELAEHNGNINAGEIIQ
;
A
#
# COMPACT_ATOMS: atom_id res chain seq x y z
N MET A 1 -40.16 -27.82 32.58
CA MET A 1 -39.14 -28.11 31.56
C MET A 1 -37.95 -27.18 31.82
N ARG A 2 -36.92 -27.67 32.51
CA ARG A 2 -35.72 -26.87 32.87
C ARG A 2 -34.79 -26.83 31.66
N VAL A 3 -34.58 -25.64 31.08
CA VAL A 3 -33.48 -25.43 30.14
C VAL A 3 -32.20 -25.38 30.96
N ILE A 4 -31.47 -26.48 30.96
CA ILE A 4 -30.10 -26.53 31.48
C ILE A 4 -29.24 -25.80 30.46
N MET A 5 -28.92 -24.55 30.75
CA MET A 5 -27.88 -23.80 30.03
C MET A 5 -26.54 -24.48 30.37
N LYS A 6 -26.09 -25.39 29.50
CA LYS A 6 -24.74 -25.94 29.59
C LYS A 6 -23.77 -24.79 29.35
N ILE A 7 -23.19 -24.25 30.42
CA ILE A 7 -22.00 -23.40 30.34
C ILE A 7 -20.90 -24.29 29.75
N SER A 8 -20.60 -24.08 28.46
CA SER A 8 -19.48 -24.75 27.81
C SER A 8 -18.18 -24.29 28.46
N GLN A 9 -17.47 -25.22 29.12
CA GLN A 9 -16.16 -24.99 29.72
C GLN A 9 -15.03 -25.08 28.67
N ASN A 10 -15.05 -24.20 27.67
CA ASN A 10 -13.84 -23.77 26.97
C ASN A 10 -13.69 -22.26 27.21
N ALA A 11 -13.30 -21.91 28.43
CA ALA A 11 -13.15 -20.51 28.82
C ALA A 11 -11.93 -19.93 28.11
N CYS A 12 -12.16 -18.98 27.19
CA CYS A 12 -11.06 -18.23 26.59
C CYS A 12 -10.18 -17.60 27.67
N PRO A 13 -8.86 -17.47 27.42
CA PRO A 13 -7.92 -16.89 28.37
C PRO A 13 -8.45 -15.59 28.93
N ILE A 14 -8.35 -15.38 30.25
CA ILE A 14 -8.72 -14.10 30.87
C ILE A 14 -7.91 -12.95 30.25
N THR A 15 -8.37 -11.71 30.39
CA THR A 15 -7.66 -10.54 29.84
C THR A 15 -6.20 -10.54 30.30
N PRO A 16 -5.22 -10.54 29.38
CA PRO A 16 -3.80 -10.50 29.74
C PRO A 16 -3.49 -9.30 30.62
N ARG A 17 -2.68 -9.50 31.66
CA ARG A 17 -2.23 -8.38 32.50
C ARG A 17 -1.25 -7.55 31.70
N THR A 18 -1.51 -6.26 31.59
CA THR A 18 -0.59 -5.33 30.93
C THR A 18 0.25 -4.63 31.99
N ARG A 19 1.58 -4.82 31.95
CA ARG A 19 2.52 -4.15 32.87
C ARG A 19 2.38 -2.64 32.71
N LYS A 20 2.36 -1.93 33.84
CA LYS A 20 2.42 -0.47 33.89
C LYS A 20 3.85 -0.06 34.24
N THR A 21 4.48 0.70 33.36
CA THR A 21 5.79 1.32 33.55
C THR A 21 5.61 2.82 33.30
N PRO A 22 5.38 3.63 34.34
CA PRO A 22 5.15 5.06 34.20
C PRO A 22 6.36 5.74 33.53
N VAL A 23 6.11 6.42 32.41
CA VAL A 23 7.05 7.35 31.77
C VAL A 23 6.35 8.70 31.71
N ALA A 24 7.02 9.75 32.20
CA ALA A 24 6.45 11.10 32.24
C ALA A 24 7.14 12.00 31.21
N ASP A 25 6.34 12.64 30.37
CA ASP A 25 6.77 13.68 29.43
C ASP A 25 6.28 15.04 29.92
N ASN A 26 7.06 16.11 29.66
CA ASN A 26 6.61 17.47 29.89
C ASN A 26 6.25 18.12 28.55
N ILE A 27 4.96 18.33 28.32
CA ILE A 27 4.43 18.91 27.09
C ILE A 27 3.86 20.29 27.43
N HIS A 28 4.53 21.35 26.97
CA HIS A 28 4.15 22.75 27.22
C HIS A 28 3.94 23.09 28.71
N GLY A 29 4.81 22.57 29.58
CA GLY A 29 4.74 22.80 31.02
C GLY A 29 3.74 21.89 31.76
N LYS A 30 3.07 20.96 31.07
CA LYS A 30 2.16 19.97 31.67
C LYS A 30 2.82 18.60 31.67
N GLU A 31 2.82 17.96 32.83
CA GLU A 31 3.24 16.57 32.95
C GLU A 31 2.17 15.63 32.37
N VAL A 32 2.58 14.73 31.49
CA VAL A 32 1.75 13.68 30.89
C VAL A 32 2.41 12.34 31.14
N VAL A 33 1.73 11.45 31.84
CA VAL A 33 2.26 10.12 32.18
C VAL A 33 1.67 9.06 31.26
N ASP A 34 2.54 8.37 30.52
CA ASP A 34 2.23 7.20 29.72
C ASP A 34 2.76 5.95 30.41
N THR A 35 1.85 5.16 30.99
CA THR A 35 2.21 3.92 31.69
C THR A 35 2.47 2.74 30.77
N TYR A 36 2.22 2.87 29.47
CA TYR A 36 2.29 1.78 28.51
C TYR A 36 3.26 2.06 27.36
N ARG A 37 4.06 3.12 27.44
CA ARG A 37 5.10 3.51 26.47
C ARG A 37 5.97 2.35 25.97
N TRP A 38 6.22 1.34 26.82
CA TRP A 38 7.00 0.16 26.45
C TRP A 38 6.38 -0.66 25.29
N LEU A 39 5.06 -0.56 25.06
CA LEU A 39 4.35 -1.19 23.93
C LEU A 39 4.65 -0.52 22.58
N GLU A 40 5.30 0.64 22.55
CA GLU A 40 5.72 1.32 21.32
C GLU A 40 7.06 0.79 20.78
N SER A 41 7.77 -0.03 21.55
CA SER A 41 9.09 -0.57 21.18
C SER A 41 8.99 -1.94 20.50
N ASP A 42 9.85 -2.22 19.53
CA ASP A 42 10.05 -3.57 18.99
C ASP A 42 10.85 -4.43 20.00
N SER A 43 10.21 -4.84 21.09
CA SER A 43 10.82 -5.62 22.18
C SER A 43 10.19 -7.02 22.33
N PRO A 44 10.94 -8.01 22.85
CA PRO A 44 10.38 -9.33 23.16
C PRO A 44 9.19 -9.29 24.13
N ASP A 45 9.21 -8.35 25.09
CA ASP A 45 8.10 -8.13 26.01
C ASP A 45 6.81 -7.74 25.27
N ARG A 46 6.91 -6.84 24.28
CA ARG A 46 5.75 -6.40 23.47
C ARG A 46 5.23 -7.55 22.63
N GLU A 47 6.11 -8.31 21.98
CA GLU A 47 5.71 -9.44 21.15
C GLU A 47 4.97 -10.50 21.97
N ALA A 48 5.50 -10.85 23.16
CA ALA A 48 4.82 -11.76 24.07
C ALA A 48 3.42 -11.25 24.47
N TRP A 49 3.30 -9.96 24.79
CA TRP A 49 2.01 -9.35 25.09
C TRP A 49 1.04 -9.38 23.91
N LEU A 50 1.51 -9.11 22.68
CA LEU A 50 0.69 -9.19 21.46
C LEU A 50 0.14 -10.59 21.26
N GLN A 51 0.98 -11.62 21.42
CA GLN A 51 0.54 -13.01 21.29
C GLN A 51 -0.53 -13.37 22.32
N GLU A 52 -0.38 -12.95 23.59
CA GLU A 52 -1.41 -13.18 24.62
C GLU A 52 -2.75 -12.51 24.27
N GLN A 53 -2.73 -11.31 23.69
CA GLN A 53 -3.94 -10.61 23.24
C GLN A 53 -4.57 -11.28 22.02
N MET A 54 -3.76 -11.72 21.06
CA MET A 54 -4.23 -12.42 19.84
C MET A 54 -4.92 -13.72 20.22
N VAL A 55 -4.29 -14.57 21.04
CA VAL A 55 -4.87 -15.85 21.48
C VAL A 55 -6.21 -15.66 22.17
N ARG A 56 -6.33 -14.63 23.04
CA ARG A 56 -7.61 -14.32 23.68
C ARG A 56 -8.66 -13.87 22.67
N SER A 57 -8.28 -13.01 21.73
CA SER A 57 -9.18 -12.44 20.73
C SER A 57 -9.70 -13.52 19.78
N ASP A 58 -8.79 -14.35 19.24
CA ASP A 58 -9.12 -15.48 18.37
C ASP A 58 -10.07 -16.44 19.07
N CYS A 59 -9.76 -16.83 20.31
CA CYS A 59 -10.67 -17.68 21.06
C CYS A 59 -12.07 -17.06 21.21
N ARG A 60 -12.16 -15.75 21.48
CA ARG A 60 -13.45 -15.09 21.66
C ARG A 60 -14.25 -15.00 20.38
N LEU A 61 -13.60 -14.70 19.26
CA LEU A 61 -14.24 -14.66 17.95
C LEU A 61 -14.68 -16.06 17.52
N ASP A 62 -13.81 -17.07 17.63
CA ASP A 62 -14.11 -18.44 17.23
C ASP A 62 -15.26 -19.06 18.03
N ASN A 63 -15.41 -18.69 19.30
CA ASN A 63 -16.51 -19.15 20.15
C ASN A 63 -17.76 -18.25 20.09
N TYR A 64 -17.72 -17.13 19.36
CA TYR A 64 -18.88 -16.25 19.27
C TYR A 64 -20.00 -16.91 18.46
N PRO A 65 -21.23 -17.04 19.01
CA PRO A 65 -22.34 -17.67 18.29
C PRO A 65 -22.60 -16.98 16.94
N GLY A 66 -22.56 -17.77 15.86
CA GLY A 66 -22.77 -17.28 14.49
C GLY A 66 -21.50 -16.78 13.78
N HIS A 67 -20.34 -16.70 14.43
CA HIS A 67 -19.09 -16.27 13.77
C HIS A 67 -18.71 -17.16 12.59
N ALA A 68 -18.77 -18.49 12.76
CA ALA A 68 -18.46 -19.44 11.70
C ALA A 68 -19.40 -19.31 10.48
N GLU A 69 -20.71 -19.16 10.73
CA GLU A 69 -21.72 -18.99 9.68
C GLU A 69 -21.52 -17.68 8.91
N ILE A 70 -21.27 -16.57 9.63
CA ILE A 70 -20.98 -15.27 9.01
C ILE A 70 -19.72 -15.36 8.15
N LYS A 71 -18.64 -15.97 8.68
CA LYS A 71 -17.39 -16.17 7.95
C LYS A 71 -17.60 -16.97 6.68
N GLU A 72 -18.33 -18.08 6.76
CA GLU A 72 -18.63 -18.94 5.60
C GLU A 72 -19.43 -18.18 4.53
N ARG A 73 -20.49 -17.47 4.93
CA ARG A 73 -21.31 -16.67 4.02
C ARG A 73 -20.53 -15.55 3.34
N LEU A 74 -19.62 -14.90 4.06
CA LEU A 74 -18.74 -13.87 3.49
C LEU A 74 -17.76 -14.47 2.48
N VAL A 75 -17.19 -15.64 2.78
CA VAL A 75 -16.28 -16.35 1.85
C VAL A 75 -17.04 -16.81 0.60
N GLU A 76 -18.25 -17.34 0.76
CA GLU A 76 -19.11 -17.74 -0.36
C GLU A 76 -19.46 -16.53 -1.24
N ALA A 77 -19.92 -15.43 -0.64
CA ALA A 77 -20.23 -14.20 -1.35
C ALA A 77 -19.02 -13.59 -2.06
N PHE A 78 -17.83 -13.72 -1.48
CA PHE A 78 -16.59 -13.27 -2.10
C PHE A 78 -16.21 -14.15 -3.31
N LYS A 79 -16.37 -15.47 -3.21
CA LYS A 79 -16.06 -16.43 -4.28
C LYS A 79 -17.09 -16.45 -5.41
N SER A 80 -18.34 -16.10 -5.13
CA SER A 80 -19.41 -16.06 -6.14
C SER A 80 -19.32 -14.87 -7.09
N GLN A 81 -18.37 -13.96 -6.87
CA GLN A 81 -18.05 -12.90 -7.82
C GLN A 81 -17.57 -13.50 -9.14
N ASN A 82 -18.17 -13.10 -10.25
CA ASN A 82 -17.70 -13.50 -11.57
C ASN A 82 -16.34 -12.88 -11.88
N THR A 83 -15.60 -13.52 -12.79
CA THR A 83 -14.42 -12.91 -13.39
C THR A 83 -14.80 -11.55 -13.99
N ALA A 84 -14.17 -10.50 -13.49
CA ALA A 84 -14.45 -9.13 -13.87
C ALA A 84 -13.33 -8.60 -14.77
N PHE A 85 -13.69 -8.16 -15.97
CA PHE A 85 -12.85 -7.30 -16.78
C PHE A 85 -12.93 -5.88 -16.23
N GLN A 86 -11.78 -5.26 -15.99
CA GLN A 86 -11.69 -3.92 -15.43
C GLN A 86 -11.28 -2.94 -16.53
N GLY A 87 -12.22 -2.09 -16.94
CA GLY A 87 -12.03 -1.13 -18.00
C GLY A 87 -11.90 -1.76 -19.40
N GLU A 88 -11.61 -0.91 -20.37
CA GLU A 88 -11.40 -1.29 -21.76
C GLU A 88 -10.00 -1.87 -21.97
N LYS A 89 -9.81 -2.58 -23.09
CA LYS A 89 -8.48 -3.00 -23.52
C LYS A 89 -7.65 -1.77 -23.88
N GLN A 90 -6.45 -1.68 -23.35
CA GLN A 90 -5.51 -0.60 -23.62
C GLN A 90 -4.53 -1.06 -24.70
N GLN A 91 -4.33 -0.24 -25.74
CA GLN A 91 -3.50 -0.57 -26.89
C GLN A 91 -2.03 -0.18 -26.63
N GLY A 92 -1.14 -1.17 -26.60
CA GLY A 92 0.31 -0.99 -26.61
C GLY A 92 0.92 -1.18 -28.01
N ASP A 93 2.23 -1.28 -28.07
CA ASP A 93 3.00 -1.51 -29.31
C ASP A 93 2.93 -2.98 -29.76
N GLY A 94 1.97 -3.30 -30.63
CA GLY A 94 1.77 -4.65 -31.19
C GLY A 94 0.97 -5.61 -30.32
N PHE A 95 0.42 -5.13 -29.20
CA PHE A 95 -0.41 -5.93 -28.28
C PHE A 95 -1.44 -5.05 -27.58
N GLN A 96 -2.44 -5.68 -26.96
CA GLN A 96 -3.38 -5.03 -26.05
C GLN A 96 -3.23 -5.57 -24.64
N VAL A 97 -3.54 -4.78 -23.63
CA VAL A 97 -3.59 -5.24 -22.23
C VAL A 97 -4.93 -4.94 -21.59
N GLN A 98 -5.33 -5.78 -20.63
CA GLN A 98 -6.55 -5.57 -19.86
C GLN A 98 -6.40 -6.12 -18.45
N TRP A 99 -6.85 -5.36 -17.46
CA TRP A 99 -6.96 -5.85 -16.10
C TRP A 99 -8.14 -6.81 -15.97
N THR A 100 -7.90 -7.95 -15.34
CA THR A 100 -8.93 -8.93 -15.03
C THR A 100 -8.82 -9.35 -13.57
N ARG A 101 -9.94 -9.56 -12.90
CA ARG A 101 -9.96 -10.18 -11.58
C ARG A 101 -10.75 -11.46 -11.67
N GLU A 102 -10.06 -12.60 -11.54
CA GLU A 102 -10.71 -13.91 -11.52
C GLU A 102 -11.64 -14.06 -10.30
N ALA A 103 -12.67 -14.88 -10.46
CA ALA A 103 -13.60 -15.22 -9.41
C ALA A 103 -12.89 -15.69 -8.14
N GLY A 104 -13.20 -15.07 -6.99
CA GLY A 104 -12.56 -15.40 -5.71
C GLY A 104 -11.08 -14.99 -5.59
N SER A 105 -10.50 -14.28 -6.56
CA SER A 105 -9.14 -13.75 -6.44
C SER A 105 -9.10 -12.49 -5.57
N GLN A 106 -8.09 -12.40 -4.72
CA GLN A 106 -7.79 -11.18 -3.96
C GLN A 106 -7.28 -10.06 -4.88
N TYR A 107 -6.50 -10.41 -5.91
CA TYR A 107 -5.79 -9.45 -6.75
C TYR A 107 -6.30 -9.49 -8.19
N SER A 108 -6.22 -8.34 -8.86
CA SER A 108 -6.37 -8.30 -10.31
C SER A 108 -5.04 -8.64 -10.97
N GLN A 109 -5.13 -9.31 -12.11
CA GLN A 109 -4.04 -9.68 -13.00
C GLN A 109 -4.07 -8.80 -14.24
N LEU A 110 -2.91 -8.56 -14.86
CA LEU A 110 -2.84 -7.93 -16.18
C LEU A 110 -2.67 -9.02 -17.23
N LYS A 111 -3.59 -9.03 -18.20
CA LYS A 111 -3.57 -9.94 -19.34
C LYS A 111 -3.14 -9.20 -20.59
N ARG A 112 -2.29 -9.83 -21.41
CA ARG A 112 -1.84 -9.35 -22.72
C ARG A 112 -2.51 -10.15 -23.84
N PHE A 113 -2.95 -9.46 -24.87
CA PHE A 113 -3.53 -10.01 -26.08
C PHE A 113 -2.61 -9.62 -27.24
N ASP A 114 -1.79 -10.56 -27.69
CA ASP A 114 -0.89 -10.35 -28.83
C ASP A 114 -1.71 -10.33 -30.13
N GLU A 115 -1.22 -9.63 -31.15
CA GLU A 115 -1.90 -9.54 -32.45
C GLU A 115 -2.14 -10.94 -33.05
N GLY A 116 -3.38 -11.23 -33.43
CA GLY A 116 -3.79 -12.52 -33.98
C GLY A 116 -3.88 -13.67 -32.97
N ALA A 117 -3.57 -13.45 -31.68
CA ALA A 117 -3.76 -14.46 -30.65
C ALA A 117 -5.24 -14.62 -30.30
N SER A 118 -5.71 -15.87 -30.21
CA SER A 118 -7.08 -16.18 -29.79
C SER A 118 -7.28 -16.05 -28.28
N GLU A 119 -6.22 -16.30 -27.50
CA GLU A 119 -6.26 -16.32 -26.04
C GLU A 119 -5.20 -15.37 -25.46
N PRO A 120 -5.50 -14.68 -24.34
CA PRO A 120 -4.53 -13.82 -23.67
C PRO A 120 -3.49 -14.60 -22.87
N THR A 121 -2.37 -13.94 -22.59
CA THR A 121 -1.35 -14.39 -21.63
C THR A 121 -1.39 -13.53 -20.36
N VAL A 122 -1.22 -14.13 -19.18
CA VAL A 122 -1.06 -13.37 -17.94
C VAL A 122 0.37 -12.86 -17.86
N ILE A 123 0.55 -11.54 -17.81
CA ILE A 123 1.87 -10.89 -17.75
C ILE A 123 2.19 -10.27 -16.40
N PHE A 124 1.19 -10.12 -15.52
CA PHE A 124 1.37 -9.63 -14.17
C PHE A 124 0.35 -10.26 -13.22
N ASP A 125 0.82 -10.94 -12.18
CA ASP A 125 -0.03 -11.60 -11.18
C ASP A 125 0.54 -11.48 -9.75
N PRO A 126 0.03 -10.55 -8.93
CA PRO A 126 0.43 -10.42 -7.53
C PRO A 126 0.11 -11.66 -6.67
N ALA A 127 -0.82 -12.52 -7.08
CA ALA A 127 -1.14 -13.74 -6.33
C ALA A 127 0.02 -14.75 -6.34
N THR A 128 1.00 -14.58 -7.23
CA THR A 128 2.21 -15.41 -7.30
C THR A 128 3.30 -15.00 -6.31
N TRP A 129 3.14 -13.87 -5.61
CA TRP A 129 4.16 -13.34 -4.71
C TRP A 129 4.23 -14.11 -3.38
N PRO A 130 5.38 -14.08 -2.69
CA PRO A 130 5.51 -14.68 -1.36
C PRO A 130 4.50 -14.16 -0.35
N LYS A 131 4.19 -14.98 0.66
CA LYS A 131 3.32 -14.58 1.76
C LYS A 131 3.88 -13.35 2.47
N GLY A 132 3.01 -12.39 2.78
CA GLY A 132 3.39 -11.12 3.40
C GLY A 132 3.64 -10.01 2.37
N GLU A 133 3.69 -10.35 1.08
CA GLU A 133 3.83 -9.38 0.01
C GLU A 133 2.51 -9.13 -0.71
N THR A 134 2.17 -7.87 -0.93
CA THR A 134 0.88 -7.47 -1.49
C THR A 134 1.04 -6.33 -2.50
N LEU A 135 0.08 -6.23 -3.43
CA LEU A 135 0.00 -5.10 -4.35
C LEU A 135 -0.62 -3.90 -3.63
N GLY A 136 0.13 -2.81 -3.49
CA GLY A 136 -0.37 -1.55 -2.92
C GLY A 136 -1.15 -0.72 -3.94
N TRP A 137 -0.51 -0.42 -5.07
CA TRP A 137 -1.11 0.35 -6.17
C TRP A 137 -0.46 -0.05 -7.49
N LYS A 138 -1.06 0.40 -8.59
CA LYS A 138 -0.63 0.12 -9.97
C LYS A 138 -1.08 1.22 -10.91
N THR A 139 -0.25 1.55 -11.89
CA THR A 139 -0.60 2.49 -12.96
C THR A 139 0.17 2.17 -14.25
N ILE A 140 -0.53 2.20 -15.38
CA ILE A 140 0.03 1.95 -16.71
C ILE A 140 0.41 3.30 -17.33
N SER A 141 1.55 3.35 -18.02
CA SER A 141 1.99 4.55 -18.74
C SER A 141 1.01 4.95 -19.84
N PRO A 142 0.87 6.24 -20.20
CA PRO A 142 -0.08 6.68 -21.22
C PRO A 142 0.11 6.03 -22.61
N ASP A 143 1.33 5.61 -22.93
CA ASP A 143 1.68 4.88 -24.16
C ASP A 143 1.46 3.36 -24.05
N ASN A 144 0.94 2.87 -22.91
CA ASN A 144 0.69 1.47 -22.59
C ASN A 144 1.92 0.55 -22.73
N ARG A 145 3.12 1.12 -22.57
CA ARG A 145 4.38 0.38 -22.64
C ARG A 145 4.85 -0.13 -21.29
N PHE A 146 4.58 0.58 -20.20
CA PHE A 146 5.11 0.28 -18.89
C PHE A 146 4.00 0.17 -17.83
N LEU A 147 4.25 -0.66 -16.82
CA LEU A 147 3.46 -0.76 -15.60
C LEU A 147 4.34 -0.37 -14.42
N ALA A 148 3.96 0.69 -13.71
CA ALA A 148 4.52 0.99 -12.40
C ALA A 148 3.59 0.40 -11.32
N TYR A 149 4.16 -0.30 -10.34
CA TYR A 149 3.40 -0.89 -9.25
C TYR A 149 4.15 -0.82 -7.92
N GLY A 150 3.38 -0.61 -6.85
CA GLY A 150 3.88 -0.61 -5.49
C GLY A 150 3.81 -2.00 -4.88
N ARG A 151 4.97 -2.57 -4.51
CA ARG A 151 5.08 -3.83 -3.78
C ARG A 151 5.19 -3.55 -2.29
N VAL A 152 4.18 -3.95 -1.54
CA VAL A 152 4.09 -3.81 -0.08
C VAL A 152 4.62 -5.08 0.55
N ILE A 153 5.52 -4.96 1.53
CA ILE A 153 6.10 -6.10 2.26
C ILE A 153 5.71 -5.98 3.72
N ASN A 154 5.11 -7.03 4.29
CA ASN A 154 4.68 -7.13 5.69
C ASN A 154 3.83 -5.96 6.20
N GLY A 155 3.02 -5.37 5.31
CA GLY A 155 2.13 -4.27 5.67
C GLY A 155 2.83 -2.93 5.92
N MET A 156 4.09 -2.77 5.51
CA MET A 156 4.73 -1.45 5.46
C MET A 156 4.00 -0.55 4.47
N ASP A 157 3.95 0.75 4.74
CA ASP A 157 3.57 1.73 3.73
C ASP A 157 4.52 1.53 2.52
N VAL A 158 3.95 1.16 1.36
CA VAL A 158 4.58 0.79 0.07
C VAL A 158 6.12 0.80 0.07
N GLY A 159 6.71 -0.39 0.15
CA GLY A 159 8.15 -0.55 0.36
C GLY A 159 9.02 -0.34 -0.89
N LEU A 160 8.47 -0.51 -2.10
CA LEU A 160 9.21 -0.36 -3.34
C LEU A 160 8.27 -0.18 -4.53
N THR A 161 8.58 0.78 -5.38
CA THR A 161 7.99 0.84 -6.72
C THR A 161 8.87 0.12 -7.71
N GLU A 162 8.30 -0.82 -8.43
CA GLU A 162 8.93 -1.47 -9.57
C GLU A 162 8.22 -1.05 -10.86
N ILE A 163 8.99 -1.00 -11.95
CA ILE A 163 8.52 -0.65 -13.28
C ILE A 163 8.77 -1.86 -14.19
N MET A 164 7.72 -2.38 -14.78
CA MET A 164 7.76 -3.49 -15.71
C MET A 164 7.51 -3.00 -17.13
N ASP A 165 8.32 -3.47 -18.09
CA ASP A 165 8.03 -3.31 -19.51
C ASP A 165 6.96 -4.34 -19.92
N LEU A 166 5.82 -3.87 -20.45
CA LEU A 166 4.68 -4.70 -20.81
C LEU A 166 4.91 -5.54 -22.07
N LYS A 167 5.87 -5.15 -22.90
CA LYS A 167 6.26 -5.90 -24.10
C LYS A 167 7.10 -7.11 -23.72
N SER A 168 8.12 -6.93 -22.88
CA SER A 168 8.99 -8.04 -22.46
C SER A 168 8.47 -8.81 -21.24
N GLY A 169 7.69 -8.16 -20.37
CA GLY A 169 7.29 -8.69 -19.07
C GLY A 169 8.39 -8.57 -18.00
N GLU A 170 9.50 -7.89 -18.28
CA GLU A 170 10.63 -7.76 -17.37
C GLU A 170 10.54 -6.50 -16.52
N VAL A 171 11.01 -6.58 -15.27
CA VAL A 171 11.21 -5.40 -14.42
C VAL A 171 12.45 -4.64 -14.91
N VAL A 172 12.24 -3.43 -15.41
CA VAL A 172 13.27 -2.59 -16.03
C VAL A 172 13.73 -1.43 -15.15
N GLY A 173 12.97 -1.10 -14.10
CA GLY A 173 13.25 0.03 -13.23
C GLY A 173 12.70 -0.13 -11.83
N LYS A 174 13.26 0.65 -10.89
CA LYS A 174 12.86 0.70 -9.49
C LYS A 174 12.96 2.13 -8.99
N LEU A 175 11.92 2.63 -8.32
CA LEU A 175 11.99 3.92 -7.64
C LEU A 175 12.31 3.69 -6.18
N GLU A 176 13.48 4.16 -5.78
CA GLU A 176 13.89 4.19 -4.38
C GLU A 176 13.52 5.53 -3.76
N GLY A 177 13.13 5.50 -2.48
CA GLY A 177 12.90 6.72 -1.72
C GLY A 177 11.62 7.48 -2.07
N GLN A 178 10.63 6.82 -2.66
CA GLN A 178 9.28 7.36 -2.81
C GLN A 178 8.53 7.40 -1.46
N ASP A 179 7.71 8.43 -1.27
CA ASP A 179 6.68 8.47 -0.23
C ASP A 179 5.58 7.46 -0.56
N ALA A 180 5.45 6.48 0.32
CA ALA A 180 4.55 5.37 0.17
C ALA A 180 3.06 5.74 0.20
N GLN A 181 2.70 6.94 0.66
CA GLN A 181 1.31 7.38 0.77
C GLN A 181 0.70 7.78 -0.58
N ASN A 182 1.53 8.15 -1.56
CA ASN A 182 1.07 8.66 -2.84
C ASN A 182 1.54 7.76 -3.98
N ALA A 183 0.60 7.31 -4.82
CA ALA A 183 0.96 6.65 -6.07
C ALA A 183 1.70 7.66 -6.97
N PRO A 184 2.76 7.23 -7.67
CA PRO A 184 3.50 8.09 -8.55
C PRO A 184 2.71 8.24 -9.86
N THR A 185 2.96 9.33 -10.57
CA THR A 185 2.16 9.72 -11.74
C THR A 185 3.02 9.72 -12.98
N TRP A 186 2.59 9.02 -14.03
CA TRP A 186 3.24 9.06 -15.33
C TRP A 186 3.11 10.45 -15.97
N ALA A 187 4.17 10.89 -16.66
CA ALA A 187 4.11 12.02 -17.57
C ALA A 187 3.20 11.69 -18.77
N GLU A 188 2.50 12.70 -19.33
CA GLU A 188 1.55 12.48 -20.42
C GLU A 188 2.18 11.97 -21.73
N LYS A 189 3.46 12.29 -21.98
CA LYS A 189 4.11 12.09 -23.30
C LYS A 189 5.52 11.48 -23.25
N ASP A 190 6.04 11.25 -22.06
CA ASP A 190 7.39 10.72 -21.84
C ASP A 190 7.30 9.46 -20.96
N ASP A 191 8.34 8.65 -20.98
CA ASP A 191 8.56 7.51 -20.09
C ASP A 191 9.04 7.93 -18.69
N LYS A 192 8.54 9.07 -18.21
CA LYS A 192 8.89 9.65 -16.92
C LYS A 192 7.79 9.45 -15.89
N ILE A 193 8.19 9.28 -14.65
CA ILE A 193 7.31 9.11 -13.50
C ILE A 193 7.63 10.20 -12.48
N TYR A 194 6.62 10.94 -12.04
CA TYR A 194 6.74 11.94 -10.98
C TYR A 194 6.26 11.37 -9.65
N PHE A 195 6.99 11.68 -8.58
CA PHE A 195 6.68 11.17 -7.24
C PHE A 195 7.18 12.09 -6.13
N SER A 196 6.50 12.05 -5.00
CA SER A 196 6.96 12.69 -3.77
C SER A 196 8.02 11.80 -3.11
N PRO A 197 9.14 12.36 -2.63
CA PRO A 197 10.14 11.56 -1.93
C PRO A 197 9.70 11.27 -0.50
N LYS A 198 10.25 10.21 0.10
CA LYS A 198 9.97 9.77 1.48
C LYS A 198 10.28 10.86 2.50
N ALA A 199 9.71 10.72 3.70
CA ALA A 199 9.94 11.62 4.82
C ALA A 199 11.44 11.91 5.04
N GLY A 200 11.77 13.19 5.28
CA GLY A 200 13.14 13.69 5.36
C GLY A 200 13.69 14.28 4.05
N HIS A 201 12.96 14.14 2.95
CA HIS A 201 13.25 14.78 1.66
C HIS A 201 12.08 15.68 1.25
N SER A 202 12.36 16.76 0.51
CA SER A 202 11.35 17.74 0.09
C SER A 202 11.27 17.86 -1.43
N GLY A 203 10.13 18.38 -1.91
CA GLY A 203 9.95 18.72 -3.32
C GLY A 203 9.45 17.56 -4.18
N LEU A 204 9.69 17.66 -5.48
CA LEU A 204 9.17 16.73 -6.49
C LEU A 204 10.33 16.01 -7.18
N MET A 205 10.21 14.69 -7.31
CA MET A 205 11.15 13.84 -8.01
C MET A 205 10.58 13.40 -9.35
N SER A 206 11.45 13.19 -10.34
CA SER A 206 11.16 12.47 -11.56
C SER A 206 12.06 11.25 -11.69
N TYR A 207 11.52 10.10 -12.08
CA TYR A 207 12.27 8.93 -12.54
C TYR A 207 12.12 8.82 -14.06
N ASP A 208 13.23 8.66 -14.77
CA ASP A 208 13.26 8.43 -16.22
C ASP A 208 13.51 6.94 -16.47
N VAL A 209 12.60 6.25 -17.18
CA VAL A 209 12.70 4.79 -17.40
C VAL A 209 13.85 4.43 -18.33
N SER A 210 14.15 5.27 -19.33
CA SER A 210 15.25 5.05 -20.26
C SER A 210 16.60 5.21 -19.57
N ASP A 211 16.77 6.26 -18.77
CA ASP A 211 18.02 6.52 -18.04
C ASP A 211 18.14 5.69 -16.74
N ARG A 212 17.02 5.15 -16.26
CA ARG A 212 16.87 4.45 -14.97
C ARG A 212 17.33 5.27 -13.77
N ASP A 213 17.17 6.58 -13.86
CA ASP A 213 17.70 7.55 -12.89
C ASP A 213 16.60 8.45 -12.31
N SER A 214 16.79 8.86 -11.06
CA SER A 214 15.90 9.77 -10.35
C SER A 214 16.54 11.15 -10.20
N LYS A 215 15.80 12.19 -10.59
CA LYS A 215 16.22 13.59 -10.48
C LYS A 215 15.23 14.38 -9.64
N GLN A 216 15.73 15.23 -8.76
CA GLN A 216 14.89 16.23 -8.10
C GLN A 216 14.60 17.36 -9.10
N ILE A 217 13.33 17.62 -9.36
CA ILE A 217 12.89 18.63 -10.34
C ILE A 217 12.29 19.87 -9.67
N ALA A 218 11.92 19.77 -8.40
CA ALA A 218 11.57 20.91 -7.55
C ALA A 218 12.06 20.65 -6.13
N ARG A 219 12.55 21.68 -5.44
CA ARG A 219 13.03 21.57 -4.04
C ARG A 219 11.92 21.71 -3.02
N ASP A 220 10.92 22.52 -3.35
CA ASP A 220 9.77 22.81 -2.50
C ASP A 220 8.51 22.32 -3.19
N PHE A 221 7.68 21.58 -2.46
CA PHE A 221 6.31 21.33 -2.90
C PHE A 221 5.57 22.65 -2.70
N LEU A 222 4.85 23.15 -3.72
CA LEU A 222 3.86 24.19 -3.47
C LEU A 222 2.97 23.66 -2.37
N ALA A 223 2.99 24.31 -1.21
CA ALA A 223 2.11 23.94 -0.12
C ALA A 223 0.69 23.84 -0.68
N PRO A 224 -0.12 22.85 -0.28
CA PRO A 224 -1.47 22.65 -0.81
C PRO A 224 -2.40 23.86 -0.58
N TYR A 225 -1.94 24.84 0.19
CA TYR A 225 -2.45 26.19 0.26
C TYR A 225 -1.32 27.12 -0.17
N GLY A 226 -1.54 27.96 -1.18
CA GLY A 226 -0.55 28.87 -1.77
C GLY A 226 -0.01 29.94 -0.80
N GLU A 227 0.66 29.52 0.27
CA GLU A 227 1.54 30.37 1.05
C GLU A 227 2.93 30.32 0.41
N LEU A 228 3.34 31.50 -0.06
CA LEU A 228 4.72 31.83 -0.35
C LEU A 228 5.56 31.42 0.87
N ALA A 229 6.36 30.38 0.74
CA ALA A 229 7.45 30.16 1.67
C ALA A 229 8.31 31.42 1.63
N GLU A 230 8.42 32.09 2.78
CA GLU A 230 9.12 33.36 2.93
C GLU A 230 10.51 33.27 2.30
N HIS A 231 10.66 34.02 1.21
CA HIS A 231 11.89 34.12 0.46
C HIS A 231 12.89 34.94 1.29
N ASN A 232 13.69 34.28 2.12
CA ASN A 232 14.87 34.90 2.75
C ASN A 232 16.03 35.04 1.75
N GLY A 233 15.74 35.63 0.60
CA GLY A 233 16.70 36.07 -0.40
C GLY A 233 16.22 37.41 -0.94
N ASN A 234 17.01 38.47 -0.70
CA ASN A 234 16.72 39.83 -1.12
C ASN A 234 16.26 39.89 -2.58
N ILE A 235 14.96 40.10 -2.79
CA ILE A 235 14.42 40.51 -4.08
C ILE A 235 14.68 42.01 -4.16
N ASN A 236 15.64 42.40 -5.00
CA ASN A 236 15.86 43.80 -5.33
C ASN A 236 14.64 44.26 -6.17
N ALA A 237 13.70 44.94 -5.52
CA ALA A 237 12.56 45.57 -6.18
C ALA A 237 13.06 46.81 -6.92
N GLY A 238 13.62 46.59 -8.11
CA GLY A 238 14.23 47.66 -8.89
C GLY A 238 14.66 47.22 -10.27
N GLU A 239 13.83 46.46 -11.00
CA GLU A 239 13.88 46.36 -12.46
C GLU A 239 12.67 45.57 -12.99
N ILE A 240 11.48 46.18 -12.92
CA ILE A 240 10.36 45.88 -13.82
C ILE A 240 9.80 47.22 -14.29
N ILE A 241 10.47 47.86 -15.25
CA ILE A 241 9.84 48.69 -16.30
C ILE A 241 10.78 48.66 -17.53
N GLN A 242 10.53 47.76 -18.48
CA GLN A 242 10.30 48.02 -19.92
C GLN A 242 10.12 46.70 -20.67
#